data_AF-A0A380MV42-F1
#
_entry.id   AF-A0A380MV42-F1
#
_cell.length_a   1.000
_cell.length_b   1.000
_cell.length_c   1.000
_cell.angle_alpha   90.00
_cell.angle_beta   90.00
_cell.angle_gamma   90.00
#
_symmetry.space_group_name_H-M   'P 1'
#
loop_
_entity.id
_entity.type
_entity.pdbx_description
1 polymer ?
#
loop_
_entity_poly.entity_id
_entity_poly.type
_entity_poly.pdbx_seq_one_letter_code
_entity_poly.pdbx_strand_id
1 'polypeptide(L)'
;MQSLLNVLPKAKLWALILAIINGISLLFTLIGFFGTSSGSEKFGNFFSLIFQILLLVFLVLYQNACAKAITSKDEEDLEAACLYQKRYLMVQGISFGLLLAVFALVLIIGLFSAIF
;
A
#
# COMPACT_ATOMS: atom_id res chain seq x y z
N MET A 1 16.52 -7.38 -20.38
CA MET A 1 16.18 -8.53 -19.52
C MET A 1 17.22 -8.77 -18.39
N GLN A 2 18.53 -8.89 -18.70
CA GLN A 2 19.58 -9.11 -17.67
C GLN A 2 19.67 -8.02 -16.57
N SER A 3 19.39 -6.75 -16.89
CA SER A 3 19.39 -5.66 -15.90
C SER A 3 18.26 -5.79 -14.86
N LEU A 4 17.08 -6.25 -15.28
CA LEU A 4 15.90 -6.43 -14.41
C LEU A 4 16.08 -7.62 -13.47
N LEU A 5 16.64 -8.73 -13.97
CA LEU A 5 17.01 -9.90 -13.17
C LEU A 5 18.06 -9.56 -12.09
N ASN A 6 18.93 -8.58 -12.33
CA ASN A 6 19.90 -8.12 -11.33
C ASN A 6 19.27 -7.24 -10.23
N VAL A 7 18.12 -6.62 -10.50
CA VAL A 7 17.42 -5.72 -9.56
C VAL A 7 16.33 -6.46 -8.77
N LEU A 8 15.72 -7.49 -9.36
CA LEU A 8 14.70 -8.34 -8.73
C LEU A 8 15.04 -8.85 -7.31
N PRO A 9 16.28 -9.30 -7.01
CA PRO A 9 16.63 -9.75 -5.65
C PRO A 9 16.53 -8.63 -4.62
N LYS A 10 16.96 -7.41 -4.99
CA LYS A 10 16.81 -6.23 -4.15
C LYS A 10 15.35 -5.82 -4.03
N ALA A 11 14.61 -5.87 -5.14
CA ALA A 11 13.19 -5.52 -5.16
C ALA A 11 12.35 -6.47 -4.29
N LYS A 12 12.65 -7.77 -4.29
CA LYS A 12 12.07 -8.77 -3.39
C LYS A 12 12.32 -8.44 -1.92
N LEU A 13 13.56 -8.06 -1.58
CA LEU A 13 13.92 -7.66 -0.21
C LEU A 13 13.13 -6.42 0.24
N TRP A 14 13.07 -5.39 -0.60
CA TRP A 14 12.30 -4.18 -0.31
C TRP A 14 10.79 -4.46 -0.18
N ALA A 15 10.24 -5.32 -1.02
CA ALA A 15 8.85 -5.75 -0.92
C ALA A 15 8.56 -6.41 0.44
N LEU A 16 9.47 -7.26 0.92
CA LEU A 16 9.36 -7.90 2.22
C LEU A 16 9.44 -6.88 3.37
N ILE A 17 10.41 -5.97 3.33
CA ILE A 17 10.55 -4.92 4.35
C ILE A 17 9.28 -4.06 4.42
N LEU A 18 8.77 -3.63 3.26
CA LEU A 18 7.52 -2.86 3.18
C LEU A 18 6.31 -3.67 3.66
N ALA A 19 6.25 -4.97 3.38
CA ALA A 19 5.19 -5.84 3.89
C ALA A 19 5.22 -5.93 5.42
N ILE A 20 6.40 -6.05 6.04
CA ILE A 20 6.54 -6.05 7.50
C ILE A 20 6.09 -4.71 8.09
N ILE A 21 6.56 -3.59 7.54
CA ILE A 21 6.18 -2.25 8.01
C ILE A 21 4.67 -2.07 7.92
N ASN A 22 4.07 -2.44 6.79
CA ASN A 22 2.62 -2.34 6.59
C ASN A 22 1.85 -3.28 7.52
N GLY A 23 2.35 -4.50 7.76
CA GLY A 23 1.79 -5.43 8.73
C GLY A 23 1.80 -4.89 10.17
N ILE A 24 2.90 -4.26 10.59
CA ILE A 24 2.99 -3.60 11.91
C ILE A 24 1.99 -2.43 11.98
N SER A 25 1.92 -1.60 10.94
CA SER A 25 0.96 -0.48 10.84
C SER A 25 -0.50 -0.95 10.92
N LEU A 26 -0.80 -2.08 10.28
CA LEU A 26 -2.11 -2.72 10.33
C LEU A 26 -2.47 -3.14 11.75
N LEU A 27 -1.54 -3.74 12.50
CA LEU A 27 -1.76 -4.14 13.89
C LEU A 27 -2.09 -2.92 14.77
N PHE A 28 -1.37 -1.82 14.63
CA PHE A 28 -1.68 -0.59 15.36
C PHE A 28 -3.05 -0.01 14.98
N THR A 29 -3.39 -0.05 13.70
CA THR A 29 -4.70 0.44 13.21
C THR A 29 -5.85 -0.44 13.74
N LEU A 30 -5.65 -1.76 13.81
CA LEU A 30 -6.60 -2.70 14.42
C LEU A 30 -6.77 -2.45 15.91
N ILE A 31 -5.68 -2.23 16.65
CA ILE A 31 -5.75 -1.89 18.09
C ILE A 31 -6.56 -0.61 18.30
N GLY A 32 -6.33 0.43 17.48
CA GLY A 32 -7.09 1.68 17.54
C GLY A 32 -8.57 1.51 17.16
N PHE A 33 -8.87 0.63 16.19
CA PHE A 33 -10.24 0.33 15.74
C PHE A 33 -11.08 -0.33 16.84
N PHE A 34 -10.52 -1.30 17.58
CA PHE A 34 -11.23 -2.04 18.63
C PHE A 34 -11.13 -1.42 20.03
N GLY A 35 -10.15 -0.55 20.29
CA GLY A 35 -9.90 0.01 21.62
C GLY A 35 -10.66 1.29 21.98
N THR A 36 -10.58 2.33 21.14
CA THR A 36 -10.89 3.71 21.58
C THR A 36 -11.65 4.58 20.56
N SER A 37 -12.03 4.05 19.40
CA SER A 37 -12.65 4.86 18.34
C SER A 37 -14.14 5.16 18.60
N SER A 38 -14.54 6.43 18.48
CA SER A 38 -15.94 6.87 18.42
C SER A 38 -16.62 6.42 17.11
N GLY A 39 -17.97 6.43 17.04
CA GLY A 39 -18.73 5.85 15.91
C GLY A 39 -18.35 6.40 14.51
N SER A 40 -18.00 7.68 14.40
CA SER A 40 -17.53 8.31 13.16
C SER A 40 -16.08 7.96 12.82
N GLU A 41 -15.21 7.77 13.81
CA GLU A 41 -13.80 7.37 13.62
C GLU A 41 -13.70 5.92 13.13
N LYS A 42 -14.66 5.06 13.51
CA LYS A 42 -14.72 3.67 13.04
C LYS A 42 -14.87 3.57 11.53
N PHE A 43 -15.68 4.42 10.88
CA PHE A 43 -15.83 4.37 9.42
C PHE A 43 -14.53 4.74 8.69
N GLY A 44 -13.84 5.80 9.12
CA GLY A 44 -12.54 6.18 8.53
C GLY A 44 -11.47 5.10 8.73
N ASN A 45 -11.42 4.52 9.94
CA ASN A 45 -10.50 3.45 10.26
C ASN A 45 -10.80 2.16 9.46
N PHE A 46 -12.07 1.87 9.16
CA PHE A 46 -12.45 0.72 8.32
C PHE A 46 -11.93 0.83 6.88
N PHE A 47 -12.07 2.00 6.25
CA PHE A 47 -11.51 2.21 4.91
C PHE A 47 -9.98 2.15 4.92
N SER A 48 -9.33 2.74 5.92
CA SER A 48 -7.88 2.66 6.11
C SER A 48 -7.40 1.20 6.22
N LEU A 49 -8.11 0.38 6.99
CA LEU A 49 -7.82 -1.05 7.14
C LEU A 49 -7.94 -1.80 5.80
N ILE A 50 -9.00 -1.57 5.03
CA ILE A 50 -9.15 -2.20 3.70
C ILE A 50 -7.96 -1.85 2.79
N PHE A 51 -7.58 -0.58 2.72
CA PHE A 51 -6.45 -0.15 1.89
C PHE A 51 -5.12 -0.73 2.37
N GLN A 52 -4.87 -0.77 3.69
CA GLN A 52 -3.67 -1.39 4.25
C GLN A 52 -3.59 -2.89 3.96
N ILE A 53 -4.71 -3.62 4.10
CA ILE A 53 -4.79 -5.04 3.75
C ILE A 53 -4.52 -5.26 2.27
N LEU A 54 -5.14 -4.47 1.39
CA LEU A 54 -4.92 -4.56 -0.06
C LEU A 54 -3.45 -4.29 -0.42
N LEU A 55 -2.83 -3.26 0.16
CA LEU A 55 -1.42 -2.96 -0.02
C LEU A 55 -0.52 -4.12 0.43
N LEU A 56 -0.82 -4.71 1.59
CA LEU A 56 -0.09 -5.87 2.11
C LEU A 56 -0.20 -7.08 1.18
N VAL A 57 -1.41 -7.39 0.70
CA VAL A 57 -1.65 -8.49 -0.25
C VAL A 57 -0.85 -8.28 -1.54
N PHE A 58 -0.86 -7.07 -2.11
CA PHE A 58 -0.09 -6.79 -3.31
C PHE A 58 1.43 -6.87 -3.10
N LEU A 59 1.94 -6.47 -1.92
CA LEU A 59 3.35 -6.62 -1.58
C LEU A 59 3.78 -8.09 -1.47
N VAL A 60 2.96 -8.94 -0.85
CA VAL A 60 3.22 -10.38 -0.74
C VAL A 60 3.16 -11.05 -2.12
N LEU A 61 2.16 -10.72 -2.93
CA LEU A 61 2.05 -11.24 -4.31
C LEU A 61 3.25 -10.81 -5.15
N TYR A 62 3.69 -9.55 -5.04
CA TYR A 62 4.86 -9.04 -5.72
C TYR A 62 6.14 -9.75 -5.27
N GLN A 63 6.32 -9.96 -3.96
CA GLN A 63 7.46 -10.68 -3.41
C GLN A 63 7.52 -12.12 -3.94
N ASN A 64 6.38 -12.81 -3.99
CA ASN A 64 6.28 -14.18 -4.50
C ASN A 64 6.55 -14.23 -6.02
N ALA A 65 6.01 -13.28 -6.79
CA ALA A 65 6.28 -13.17 -8.21
C ALA A 65 7.77 -12.89 -8.49
N CYS A 66 8.40 -12.03 -7.71
CA CYS A 66 9.84 -11.78 -7.80
C CYS A 66 10.67 -13.03 -7.47
N ALA A 67 10.28 -13.78 -6.43
CA ALA A 67 10.93 -15.04 -6.10
C ALA A 67 10.83 -16.04 -7.26
N LYS A 68 9.64 -16.17 -7.85
CA LYS A 68 9.36 -17.07 -8.98
C LYS A 68 10.17 -16.68 -10.22
N ALA A 69 10.19 -15.40 -10.59
CA ALA A 69 10.96 -14.89 -11.72
C ALA A 69 12.47 -15.10 -11.58
N ILE A 70 13.01 -14.99 -10.35
CA ILE A 70 14.44 -15.28 -10.09
C ILE A 70 14.74 -16.77 -10.32
N THR A 71 13.84 -17.68 -9.92
CA THR A 71 14.01 -19.13 -10.08
C THR A 71 13.79 -19.63 -11.51
N SER A 72 12.73 -19.19 -12.20
CA SER A 72 12.40 -19.70 -13.54
C SER A 72 13.24 -19.03 -14.64
N LYS A 73 13.62 -17.76 -14.46
CA LYS A 73 14.28 -16.91 -15.47
C LYS A 73 13.47 -16.70 -16.76
N ASP A 74 12.18 -17.05 -16.78
CA ASP A 74 11.31 -16.81 -17.93
C ASP A 74 10.83 -15.36 -18.00
N GLU A 75 10.59 -14.89 -19.23
CA GLU A 75 10.02 -13.56 -19.50
C GLU A 75 8.61 -13.40 -18.92
N GLU A 76 7.79 -14.45 -18.97
CA GLU A 76 6.39 -14.40 -18.54
C GLU A 76 6.26 -14.17 -17.01
N ASP A 77 7.12 -14.83 -16.22
CA ASP A 77 7.16 -14.63 -14.77
C ASP A 77 7.73 -13.25 -14.39
N LEU A 78 8.61 -12.69 -15.22
CA LEU A 78 9.11 -11.31 -15.06
C LEU A 78 8.00 -10.28 -15.30
N GLU A 79 7.21 -10.46 -16.37
CA GLU A 79 6.07 -9.59 -16.68
C GLU A 79 5.02 -9.64 -15.57
N ALA A 80 4.74 -10.82 -15.03
CA ALA A 80 3.85 -10.97 -13.89
C ALA A 80 4.34 -10.16 -12.67
N ALA A 81 5.64 -10.23 -12.34
CA ALA A 81 6.22 -9.45 -11.26
C ALA A 81 6.07 -7.93 -11.50
N CYS A 82 6.36 -7.46 -12.72
CA CYS A 82 6.17 -6.05 -13.08
C CYS A 82 4.69 -5.61 -12.99
N LEU A 83 3.75 -6.49 -13.36
CA LEU A 83 2.33 -6.21 -13.28
C LEU A 83 1.85 -6.06 -11.83
N TYR A 84 2.32 -6.91 -10.91
CA TYR A 84 2.04 -6.76 -9.47
C TYR A 84 2.67 -5.47 -8.92
N GLN A 85 3.88 -5.11 -9.32
CA GLN A 85 4.51 -3.84 -8.94
C GLN A 85 3.68 -2.63 -9.40
N LYS A 86 3.21 -2.65 -10.65
CA LYS A 86 2.36 -1.60 -11.20
C LYS A 86 1.05 -1.48 -10.43
N ARG A 87 0.39 -2.60 -10.11
CA ARG A 87 -0.84 -2.63 -9.32
C ARG A 87 -0.62 -2.07 -7.91
N TYR A 88 0.47 -2.46 -7.25
CA TYR A 88 0.86 -1.90 -5.97
C TYR A 88 1.01 -0.37 -6.04
N LEU A 89 1.76 0.14 -7.02
CA LEU A 89 1.96 1.59 -7.20
C LEU A 89 0.66 2.33 -7.51
N MET A 90 -0.25 1.74 -8.29
CA MET A 90 -1.56 2.33 -8.53
C MET A 90 -2.39 2.43 -7.25
N VAL A 91 -2.46 1.36 -6.46
CA VAL A 91 -3.21 1.35 -5.19
C VAL A 91 -2.62 2.36 -4.21
N GLN A 92 -1.29 2.43 -4.11
CA GLN A 92 -0.57 3.42 -3.29
C GLN A 92 -0.84 4.85 -3.77
N GLY A 93 -0.82 5.09 -5.08
CA GLY A 93 -1.09 6.41 -5.66
C GLY A 93 -2.52 6.86 -5.42
N ILE A 94 -3.49 5.96 -5.57
CA ILE A 94 -4.91 6.24 -5.29
C ILE A 94 -5.12 6.55 -3.81
N SER A 95 -4.55 5.74 -2.91
CA SER A 95 -4.70 5.97 -1.47
C SER A 95 -4.10 7.29 -1.02
N PHE A 96 -2.89 7.64 -1.50
CA PHE A 96 -2.26 8.92 -1.20
C PHE A 96 -3.02 10.11 -1.80
N GLY A 97 -3.49 10.00 -3.05
CA GLY A 97 -4.28 11.04 -3.70
C GLY A 97 -5.59 11.32 -2.96
N LEU A 98 -6.26 10.27 -2.47
CA LEU A 98 -7.50 10.40 -1.70
C LEU A 98 -7.25 11.09 -0.35
N LEU A 99 -6.12 10.78 0.30
CA LEU A 99 -5.71 11.40 1.56
C LEU A 99 -5.42 12.89 1.38
N LEU A 100 -4.72 13.27 0.30
CA LEU A 100 -4.50 14.67 -0.06
C LEU A 100 -5.80 15.42 -0.37
N ALA A 101 -6.73 14.78 -1.08
CA ALA A 101 -8.02 15.40 -1.41
C ALA A 101 -8.84 15.69 -0.14
N VAL A 102 -8.88 14.75 0.81
CA VAL A 102 -9.54 14.96 2.12
C VAL A 102 -8.88 16.09 2.89
N PHE A 103 -7.55 16.12 2.95
CA PHE A 103 -6.82 17.18 3.65
C PHE A 103 -7.04 18.57 3.03
N ALA A 104 -7.01 18.66 1.70
CA ALA A 104 -7.31 19.90 0.98
C ALA A 104 -8.74 20.38 1.24
N LEU A 105 -9.71 19.47 1.28
CA LEU A 105 -11.11 19.80 1.56
C LEU A 105 -11.30 20.31 2.98
N VAL A 106 -10.63 19.69 3.97
CA VAL A 106 -10.62 20.17 5.37
C VAL A 106 -10.01 21.57 5.47
N LEU A 107 -8.89 21.83 4.78
CA LEU A 107 -8.27 23.15 4.77
C LEU A 107 -9.18 24.23 4.16
N ILE A 108 -9.85 23.93 3.05
CA ILE A 108 -10.78 24.86 2.40
C ILE A 108 -11.95 25.17 3.33
N ILE A 109 -12.57 24.16 3.95
CA ILE A 109 -13.66 24.36 4.91
C ILE A 109 -13.18 25.18 6.12
N GLY A 110 -12.01 24.86 6.66
CA GLY A 110 -11.40 25.60 7.77
C GLY A 110 -11.17 27.08 7.43
N LEU A 111 -10.62 27.36 6.25
CA LEU A 111 -10.46 28.72 5.72
C LEU A 111 -11.80 29.43 5.57
N PHE A 112 -12.81 28.78 4.99
CA PHE A 112 -14.15 29.35 4.87
C PHE A 112 -14.78 29.66 6.24
N SER A 113 -14.62 28.79 7.23
CA SER A 113 -15.12 29.01 8.59
C SER A 113 -14.36 30.08 9.39
N ALA A 114 -13.16 30.46 8.96
CA ALA A 114 -12.37 31.51 9.60
C ALA A 114 -12.62 32.91 8.99
N ILE A 115 -13.23 32.96 7.80
CA ILE A 115 -13.52 34.18 7.05
C ILE A 115 -14.94 34.70 7.31
N PHE A 116 -15.86 33.82 7.72
CA PHE A 116 -17.23 34.15 8.12
C PHE A 116 -17.41 34.06 9.64
#